data_AF-A0A3S4MR18-F1
#
_entry.id   AF-A0A3S4MR18-F1
#
_cell.length_a   1.000
_cell.length_b   1.000
_cell.length_c   1.000
_cell.angle_alpha   90.00
_cell.angle_beta   90.00
_cell.angle_gamma   90.00
#
_symmetry.space_group_name_H-M   'P 1'
#
loop_
_entity.id
_entity.type
_entity.pdbx_description
1 polymer ?
#
loop_
_entity_poly.entity_id
_entity_poly.type
_entity_poly.pdbx_seq_one_letter_code
_entity_poly.pdbx_strand_id
1 'polypeptide(L)'
;MKKIGIYLVYGLSFLLLMAAFALGTIAFTELGFQLVFVPGYLFTFSSIYLIFILHELGHAFCGYLTGYRLVALGLGNFLLTKKAGKFRLSRTATLKNVGAQYIGLKEDESDQRMILMLSGGILVHLTLLIVSILFGVLTQSWYFAGTWICLNLSFILANALPLGITDGAKILELMRHPENVPYAYLGLRHSAQTLLAPEDYDLKDFVRPVSEEAQGGFVEGVLALQGEIYILEGNREAAKEQFQALLERADSPMIQTAAQLSLLHIALLEGDDEKAEEYASIRRVKSFLSMKMTNIQAVQAWYQFKVKKDLAQTHKAIKLARQKMDVSRMLRDEKVYYQQWLDELEQAIQEEETQVS
;
A
#
# COMPACT_ATOMS: atom_id res chain seq x y z
N MET A 1 -12.11 13.49 21.04
CA MET A 1 -11.62 12.38 21.90
C MET A 1 -10.92 11.27 21.12
N LYS A 2 -11.45 10.75 19.99
CA LYS A 2 -10.79 9.70 19.18
C LYS A 2 -9.34 10.04 18.75
N LYS A 3 -9.06 11.26 18.30
CA LYS A 3 -7.70 11.67 17.84
C LYS A 3 -6.63 11.65 18.94
N ILE A 4 -6.97 12.02 20.18
CA ILE A 4 -6.00 12.05 21.29
C ILE A 4 -5.54 10.62 21.64
N GLY A 5 -6.48 9.67 21.73
CA GLY A 5 -6.15 8.26 21.98
C GLY A 5 -5.21 7.69 20.92
N ILE A 6 -5.46 8.01 19.65
CA ILE A 6 -4.59 7.60 18.53
C ILE A 6 -3.16 8.15 18.69
N TYR A 7 -3.02 9.45 19.00
CA TYR A 7 -1.70 10.03 19.23
C TYR A 7 -0.97 9.44 20.43
N LEU A 8 -1.69 9.10 21.50
CA LEU A 8 -1.10 8.42 22.66
C LEU A 8 -0.59 7.03 22.30
N VAL A 9 -1.33 6.26 21.50
CA VAL A 9 -0.88 4.92 21.08
C VAL A 9 0.34 5.01 20.16
N TYR A 10 0.35 5.91 19.18
CA TYR A 10 1.53 6.12 18.33
C TYR A 10 2.73 6.67 19.11
N GLY A 11 2.49 7.58 20.07
CA GLY A 11 3.52 8.08 20.98
C GLY A 11 4.14 6.96 21.80
N LEU A 12 3.31 6.08 22.37
CA LEU A 12 3.78 4.90 23.11
C LEU A 12 4.53 3.91 22.21
N SER A 13 4.00 3.61 21.03
CA SER A 13 4.66 2.76 20.04
C SER A 13 6.04 3.30 19.66
N PHE A 14 6.18 4.62 19.49
CA PHE A 14 7.46 5.28 19.23
C PHE A 14 8.41 5.22 20.44
N LEU A 15 7.92 5.46 21.65
CA LEU A 15 8.73 5.34 22.87
C LEU A 15 9.26 3.92 23.07
N LEU A 16 8.45 2.90 22.79
CA LEU A 16 8.88 1.50 22.81
C LEU A 16 9.96 1.22 21.77
N LEU A 17 9.85 1.79 20.57
CA LEU A 17 10.90 1.68 19.56
C LEU A 17 12.21 2.30 20.05
N MET A 18 12.17 3.49 20.67
CA MET A 18 13.35 4.12 21.26
C MET A 18 13.94 3.31 22.42
N ALA A 19 13.09 2.73 23.26
CA ALA A 19 13.53 1.83 24.32
C ALA A 19 14.24 0.59 23.75
N ALA A 20 13.75 0.02 22.65
CA ALA A 20 14.40 -1.12 22.00
C ALA A 20 15.84 -0.79 21.54
N PHE A 21 16.05 0.41 20.96
CA PHE A 21 17.39 0.89 20.59
C PHE A 21 18.30 1.08 21.79
N ALA A 22 17.79 1.65 22.88
CA ALA A 22 18.54 1.83 24.12
C ALA A 22 18.95 0.46 24.71
N LEU A 23 18.00 -0.47 24.87
CA LEU A 23 18.25 -1.81 25.40
C LEU A 23 19.21 -2.59 24.52
N GLY A 24 19.07 -2.50 23.19
CA GLY A 24 19.97 -3.17 22.25
C GLY A 24 21.39 -2.63 22.36
N THR A 25 21.56 -1.34 22.60
CA THR A 25 22.89 -0.74 22.83
C THR A 25 23.49 -1.20 24.16
N ILE A 26 22.71 -1.20 25.24
CA ILE A 26 23.16 -1.65 26.56
C ILE A 26 23.58 -3.12 26.54
N ALA A 27 22.87 -3.97 25.80
CA ALA A 27 23.20 -5.39 25.67
C ALA A 27 24.64 -5.62 25.17
N PHE A 28 25.11 -4.82 24.22
CA PHE A 28 26.49 -4.93 23.72
C PHE A 28 27.52 -4.30 24.67
N THR A 29 27.11 -3.36 25.53
CA THR A 29 27.95 -2.88 26.63
C THR A 29 28.27 -4.01 27.60
N GLU A 30 27.28 -4.82 27.98
CA GLU A 30 27.50 -5.97 28.88
C GLU A 30 28.41 -7.04 28.29
N LEU A 31 28.41 -7.17 26.96
CA LEU A 31 29.33 -8.06 26.24
C LEU A 31 30.75 -7.49 26.10
N GLY A 32 31.04 -6.30 26.63
CA GLY A 32 32.38 -5.70 26.64
C GLY A 32 32.80 -5.01 25.34
N PHE A 33 31.86 -4.71 24.43
CA PHE A 33 32.17 -3.95 23.23
C PHE A 33 32.51 -2.49 23.57
N GLN A 34 33.54 -1.93 22.93
CA GLN A 34 33.91 -0.52 23.10
C GLN A 34 33.09 0.43 22.20
N LEU A 35 32.68 -0.04 21.02
CA LEU A 35 31.88 0.72 20.05
C LEU A 35 30.42 0.23 20.02
N VAL A 36 29.74 0.23 21.17
CA VAL A 36 28.41 -0.41 21.38
C VAL A 36 27.28 0.09 20.48
N PHE A 37 27.37 1.34 20.00
CA PHE A 37 26.33 1.93 19.15
C PHE A 37 26.20 1.22 17.81
N VAL A 38 27.32 0.82 17.18
CA VAL A 38 27.30 0.14 15.88
C VAL A 38 26.63 -1.24 15.95
N PRO A 39 27.07 -2.20 16.79
CA PRO A 39 26.43 -3.50 16.90
C PRO A 39 25.02 -3.40 17.50
N GLY A 40 24.76 -2.50 18.45
CA GLY A 40 23.42 -2.29 19.01
C GLY A 40 22.41 -1.77 17.97
N TYR A 41 22.83 -0.83 17.13
CA TYR A 41 22.03 -0.33 16.00
C TYR A 41 21.79 -1.44 14.97
N LEU A 42 22.85 -2.12 14.52
CA LEU A 42 22.74 -3.22 13.56
C LEU A 42 21.83 -4.35 14.07
N PHE A 43 21.95 -4.71 15.35
CA PHE A 43 21.10 -5.72 15.98
C PHE A 43 19.64 -5.31 15.99
N THR A 44 19.33 -4.09 16.46
CA THR A 44 17.95 -3.60 16.53
C THR A 44 17.33 -3.49 15.14
N PHE A 45 18.04 -2.92 14.16
CA PHE A 45 17.54 -2.84 12.78
C PHE A 45 17.35 -4.20 12.12
N SER A 46 18.32 -5.12 12.28
CA SER A 46 18.19 -6.48 11.74
C SER A 46 17.01 -7.21 12.38
N SER A 47 16.78 -6.99 13.68
CA SER A 47 15.62 -7.54 14.40
C SER A 47 14.31 -6.99 13.85
N ILE A 48 14.22 -5.68 13.54
CA ILE A 48 13.03 -5.09 12.91
C ILE A 48 12.72 -5.77 11.58
N TYR A 49 13.71 -5.93 10.70
CA TYR A 49 13.51 -6.62 9.42
C TYR A 49 13.08 -8.07 9.60
N LEU A 50 13.72 -8.81 10.51
CA LEU A 50 13.37 -10.19 10.81
C LEU A 50 11.94 -10.30 11.35
N ILE A 51 11.55 -9.42 12.28
CA ILE A 51 10.20 -9.37 12.84
C ILE A 51 9.16 -9.11 11.74
N PHE A 52 9.41 -8.19 10.81
CA PHE A 52 8.50 -7.96 9.68
C PHE A 52 8.41 -9.16 8.74
N ILE A 53 9.53 -9.83 8.43
CA ILE A 53 9.50 -11.06 7.64
C ILE A 53 8.63 -12.12 8.33
N LEU A 54 8.83 -12.32 9.63
CA LEU A 54 8.04 -13.27 10.41
C LEU A 54 6.57 -12.88 10.46
N HIS A 55 6.24 -11.59 10.59
CA HIS A 55 4.87 -11.07 10.56
C HIS A 55 4.15 -11.46 9.25
N GLU A 56 4.77 -11.19 8.11
CA GLU A 56 4.20 -11.55 6.80
C GLU A 56 4.10 -13.08 6.61
N LEU A 57 5.06 -13.84 7.14
CA LEU A 57 4.99 -15.30 7.18
C LEU A 57 3.85 -15.79 8.08
N GLY A 58 3.49 -15.05 9.12
CA GLY A 58 2.31 -15.31 9.94
C GLY A 58 1.02 -15.25 9.12
N HIS A 59 0.86 -14.20 8.30
CA HIS A 59 -0.27 -14.12 7.36
C HIS A 59 -0.26 -15.26 6.36
N ALA A 60 0.91 -15.61 5.82
CA ALA A 60 1.04 -16.73 4.89
C ALA A 60 0.68 -18.08 5.53
N PHE A 61 1.10 -18.31 6.78
CA PHE A 61 0.80 -19.52 7.53
C PHE A 61 -0.69 -19.64 7.84
N CYS A 62 -1.28 -18.60 8.45
CA CYS A 62 -2.71 -18.58 8.74
C CYS A 62 -3.57 -18.58 7.46
N GLY A 63 -3.10 -17.94 6.40
CA GLY A 63 -3.68 -18.01 5.06
C GLY A 63 -3.68 -19.43 4.52
N TYR A 64 -2.55 -20.13 4.58
CA TYR A 64 -2.47 -21.53 4.15
C TYR A 64 -3.45 -22.43 4.91
N LEU A 65 -3.56 -22.28 6.23
CA LEU A 65 -4.54 -23.02 7.06
C LEU A 65 -5.99 -22.74 6.68
N THR A 66 -6.25 -21.62 6.02
CA THR A 66 -7.58 -21.17 5.61
C THR A 66 -7.83 -21.30 4.10
N GLY A 67 -6.91 -21.93 3.37
CA GLY A 67 -7.06 -22.23 1.94
C GLY A 67 -6.48 -21.17 0.99
N TYR A 68 -5.78 -20.15 1.50
CA TYR A 68 -5.06 -19.20 0.65
C TYR A 68 -3.75 -19.79 0.14
N ARG A 69 -3.51 -19.63 -1.16
CA ARG A 69 -2.19 -19.81 -1.76
C ARG A 69 -1.41 -18.50 -1.69
N LEU A 70 -0.16 -18.58 -1.22
CA LEU A 70 0.76 -17.46 -1.24
C LEU A 70 1.05 -17.02 -2.68
N VAL A 71 0.82 -15.73 -2.96
CA VAL A 71 1.15 -15.09 -4.24
C VAL A 71 2.38 -14.23 -4.11
N ALA A 72 2.48 -13.39 -3.08
CA ALA A 72 3.67 -12.58 -2.87
C ALA A 72 3.90 -12.18 -1.40
N LEU A 73 5.16 -11.96 -1.06
CA LEU A 73 5.62 -11.34 0.19
C LEU A 73 6.50 -10.13 -0.13
N GLY A 74 6.17 -8.97 0.41
CA GLY A 74 6.88 -7.72 0.23
C GLY A 74 7.58 -7.27 1.49
N LEU A 75 8.77 -6.68 1.36
CA LEU A 75 9.50 -6.01 2.43
C LEU A 75 10.24 -4.80 1.84
N GLY A 76 9.81 -3.60 2.22
CA GLY A 76 10.30 -2.35 1.64
C GLY A 76 10.19 -2.34 0.10
N ASN A 77 11.34 -2.22 -0.57
CA ASN A 77 11.41 -2.19 -2.04
C ASN A 77 11.47 -3.57 -2.70
N PHE A 78 11.48 -4.65 -1.91
CA PHE A 78 11.62 -6.01 -2.42
C PHE A 78 10.28 -6.73 -2.38
N LEU A 79 9.95 -7.44 -3.45
CA LEU A 79 8.77 -8.31 -3.51
C LEU A 79 9.19 -9.69 -4.00
N LEU A 80 8.89 -10.70 -3.20
CA LEU A 80 9.06 -12.11 -3.55
C LEU A 80 7.73 -12.65 -4.06
N THR A 81 7.60 -12.84 -5.36
CA THR A 81 6.38 -13.34 -6.01
C THR A 81 6.51 -14.84 -6.31
N LYS A 82 5.46 -15.62 -6.04
CA LYS A 82 5.37 -17.04 -6.38
C LYS A 82 4.50 -17.22 -7.62
N LYS A 83 5.13 -17.49 -8.77
CA LYS A 83 4.45 -17.72 -10.06
C LYS A 83 4.83 -19.10 -10.61
N ALA A 84 3.83 -19.90 -10.99
CA ALA A 84 4.02 -21.27 -11.48
C ALA A 84 4.94 -22.14 -10.59
N GLY A 85 4.73 -22.07 -9.27
CA GLY A 85 5.52 -22.82 -8.28
C GLY A 85 6.93 -22.28 -8.00
N LYS A 86 7.41 -21.27 -8.75
CA LYS A 86 8.75 -20.70 -8.59
C LYS A 86 8.68 -19.33 -7.92
N PHE A 87 9.61 -19.07 -7.01
CA PHE A 87 9.79 -17.76 -6.39
C PHE A 87 10.66 -16.86 -7.28
N ARG A 88 10.26 -15.60 -7.43
CA ARG A 88 10.99 -14.56 -8.14
C ARG A 88 11.07 -13.31 -7.26
N LEU A 89 12.29 -12.85 -7.02
CA LEU A 89 12.52 -11.59 -6.31
C LEU A 89 12.57 -10.45 -7.32
N SER A 90 11.77 -9.42 -7.08
CA SER A 90 11.77 -8.18 -7.87
C SER A 90 11.91 -6.96 -6.98
N ARG A 91 12.37 -5.85 -7.56
CA ARG A 91 12.31 -4.54 -6.93
C ARG A 91 11.09 -3.79 -7.43
N THR A 92 10.35 -3.17 -6.53
CA THR A 92 9.07 -2.55 -6.87
C THR A 92 9.10 -1.10 -6.43
N ALA A 93 8.37 -0.23 -7.14
CA ALA A 93 8.16 1.12 -6.64
C ALA A 93 7.41 0.99 -5.30
N THR A 94 8.05 1.39 -4.21
CA THR A 94 7.42 1.39 -2.88
C THR A 94 6.20 2.29 -2.93
N LEU A 95 5.03 1.77 -2.56
CA LEU A 95 4.02 2.64 -1.99
C LEU A 95 4.62 3.21 -0.71
N LYS A 96 4.76 4.54 -0.66
CA LYS A 96 5.18 5.23 0.56
C LYS A 96 4.23 4.79 1.67
N ASN A 97 4.78 4.33 2.80
CA ASN A 97 4.09 3.85 4.01
C ASN A 97 3.62 2.39 4.01
N VAL A 98 3.97 1.54 3.04
CA VAL A 98 3.81 0.09 3.13
C VAL A 98 5.17 -0.54 3.43
N GLY A 99 5.40 -0.93 4.69
CA GLY A 99 6.68 -1.50 5.14
C GLY A 99 6.89 -2.94 4.72
N ALA A 100 5.80 -3.71 4.68
CA ALA A 100 5.75 -5.10 4.26
C ALA A 100 4.35 -5.43 3.72
N GLN A 101 4.22 -6.50 2.93
CA GLN A 101 2.94 -6.83 2.28
C GLN A 101 2.80 -8.33 1.98
N TYR A 102 1.79 -8.97 2.53
CA TYR A 102 1.32 -10.28 2.13
C TYR A 102 0.22 -10.19 1.07
N ILE A 103 0.30 -11.02 0.04
CA ILE A 103 -0.75 -11.22 -0.96
C ILE A 103 -1.03 -12.71 -1.06
N GLY A 104 -2.26 -13.09 -0.70
CA GLY A 104 -2.80 -14.43 -0.84
C GLY A 104 -3.97 -14.46 -1.80
N LEU A 105 -4.16 -15.59 -2.48
CA LEU A 105 -5.36 -15.85 -3.28
C LEU A 105 -6.06 -17.10 -2.75
N LYS A 106 -7.39 -17.09 -2.69
CA LYS A 106 -8.20 -18.24 -2.32
C LYS A 106 -9.28 -18.43 -3.39
N GLU A 107 -9.56 -19.68 -3.76
CA GLU A 107 -10.56 -20.00 -4.80
C GLU A 107 -12.00 -19.91 -4.27
N ASP A 108 -12.21 -20.26 -3.00
CA ASP A 108 -13.51 -20.12 -2.33
C ASP A 108 -13.60 -18.80 -1.55
N GLU A 109 -14.33 -17.85 -2.11
CA GLU A 109 -14.47 -16.46 -1.64
C GLU A 109 -15.69 -16.26 -0.72
N SER A 110 -16.19 -17.31 -0.06
CA SER A 110 -17.48 -17.28 0.65
C SER A 110 -17.43 -17.34 2.19
N ASP A 111 -16.26 -17.15 2.81
CA ASP A 111 -16.15 -17.25 4.28
C ASP A 111 -15.32 -16.13 4.95
N GLN A 112 -15.55 -15.96 6.27
CA GLN A 112 -14.82 -15.02 7.13
C GLN A 112 -13.43 -15.54 7.58
N ARG A 113 -12.92 -16.65 7.02
CA ARG A 113 -11.60 -17.18 7.43
C ARG A 113 -10.45 -16.24 7.07
N MET A 114 -10.71 -15.24 6.23
CA MET A 114 -9.83 -14.08 6.04
C MET A 114 -9.42 -13.42 7.37
N ILE A 115 -10.29 -13.41 8.40
CA ILE A 115 -9.96 -12.85 9.71
C ILE A 115 -8.77 -13.60 10.33
N LEU A 116 -8.71 -14.93 10.21
CA LEU A 116 -7.59 -15.72 10.72
C LEU A 116 -6.32 -15.45 9.91
N MET A 117 -6.43 -15.34 8.58
CA MET A 117 -5.32 -14.93 7.71
C MET A 117 -4.76 -13.55 8.12
N LEU A 118 -5.62 -12.55 8.33
CA LEU A 118 -5.23 -11.21 8.80
C LEU A 118 -4.67 -11.23 10.24
N SER A 119 -5.15 -12.14 11.09
CA SER A 119 -4.65 -12.25 12.46
C SER A 119 -3.22 -12.81 12.54
N GLY A 120 -2.75 -13.47 11.48
CA GLY A 120 -1.44 -14.14 11.46
C GLY A 120 -0.26 -13.25 11.86
N GLY A 121 -0.20 -12.02 11.36
CA GLY A 121 0.85 -11.06 11.73
C GLY A 121 0.83 -10.67 13.21
N ILE A 122 -0.36 -10.46 13.78
CA ILE A 122 -0.54 -10.16 15.21
C ILE A 122 -0.16 -11.38 16.08
N LEU A 123 -0.58 -12.58 15.68
CA LEU A 123 -0.24 -13.82 16.38
C LEU A 123 1.27 -14.08 16.43
N VAL A 124 2.00 -13.71 15.36
CA VAL A 124 3.46 -13.77 15.35
C VAL A 124 4.06 -12.85 16.41
N HIS A 125 3.61 -11.60 16.52
CA HIS A 125 4.13 -10.70 17.54
C HIS A 125 3.87 -11.21 18.97
N LEU A 126 2.69 -11.77 19.23
CA LEU A 126 2.36 -12.38 20.52
C LEU A 126 3.27 -13.58 20.82
N THR A 127 3.53 -14.41 19.80
CA THR A 127 4.44 -15.56 19.93
C THR A 127 5.87 -15.10 20.21
N LEU A 128 6.36 -14.10 19.48
CA LEU A 128 7.70 -13.54 19.67
C LEU A 128 7.86 -12.87 21.03
N LEU A 129 6.79 -12.26 21.57
CA LEU A 129 6.78 -11.72 22.92
C LEU A 129 6.99 -12.84 23.96
N ILE A 130 6.26 -13.95 23.84
CA ILE A 130 6.41 -15.11 24.73
C ILE A 130 7.83 -15.69 24.62
N VAL A 131 8.32 -15.90 23.40
CA VAL A 131 9.68 -16.41 23.15
C VAL A 131 10.74 -15.49 23.74
N SER A 132 10.57 -14.17 23.64
CA SER A 132 11.52 -13.19 24.19
C SER A 132 11.55 -13.22 25.73
N ILE A 133 10.38 -13.36 26.37
CA ILE A 133 10.29 -13.51 27.82
C ILE A 133 10.96 -14.81 28.27
N LEU A 134 10.67 -15.93 27.59
CA LEU A 134 11.32 -17.21 27.88
C LEU A 134 12.84 -17.14 27.70
N PHE A 135 13.30 -16.48 26.64
CA PHE A 135 14.73 -16.24 26.41
C PHE A 135 15.35 -15.45 27.56
N GLY A 136 14.72 -14.36 28.02
CA GLY A 136 15.19 -13.55 29.15
C GLY A 136 15.28 -14.37 30.45
N VAL A 137 14.29 -15.20 30.75
CA VAL A 137 14.28 -16.08 31.93
C VAL A 137 15.38 -17.15 31.86
N LEU A 138 15.53 -17.83 30.72
CA LEU A 138 16.45 -18.97 30.58
C LEU A 138 17.93 -18.54 30.50
N THR A 139 18.19 -17.38 29.89
CA THR A 139 19.57 -16.92 29.61
C THR A 139 20.02 -15.78 30.52
N GLN A 140 19.10 -15.22 31.32
CA GLN A 140 19.29 -13.98 32.09
C GLN A 140 19.71 -12.76 31.25
N SER A 141 19.62 -12.85 29.92
CA SER A 141 20.02 -11.79 28.99
C SER A 141 18.87 -10.81 28.71
N TRP A 142 18.47 -10.07 29.73
CA TRP A 142 17.27 -9.22 29.70
C TRP A 142 17.34 -8.02 28.77
N TYR A 143 18.53 -7.50 28.44
CA TYR A 143 18.64 -6.41 27.48
C TYR A 143 18.34 -6.87 26.05
N PHE A 144 18.85 -8.04 25.63
CA PHE A 144 18.50 -8.65 24.34
C PHE A 144 17.01 -9.03 24.27
N ALA A 145 16.50 -9.67 25.33
CA ALA A 145 15.07 -9.99 25.44
C ALA A 145 14.21 -8.73 25.39
N GLY A 146 14.60 -7.71 26.16
CA GLY A 146 13.92 -6.43 26.27
C GLY A 146 13.85 -5.68 24.94
N THR A 147 14.90 -5.73 24.11
CA THR A 147 14.84 -5.19 22.74
C THR A 147 13.70 -5.81 21.95
N TRP A 148 13.60 -7.14 21.91
CA TRP A 148 12.55 -7.84 21.15
C TRP A 148 11.16 -7.65 21.75
N ILE A 149 11.04 -7.59 23.08
CA ILE A 149 9.79 -7.27 23.79
C ILE A 149 9.30 -5.87 23.36
N CYS A 150 10.15 -4.85 23.45
CA CYS A 150 9.81 -3.49 23.09
C CYS A 150 9.44 -3.36 21.60
N LEU A 151 10.18 -4.00 20.70
CA LEU A 151 9.86 -4.03 19.27
C LEU A 151 8.48 -4.67 19.00
N ASN A 152 8.23 -5.87 19.55
CA ASN A 152 6.95 -6.56 19.30
C ASN A 152 5.76 -5.82 19.91
N LEU A 153 5.90 -5.23 21.11
CA LEU A 153 4.85 -4.38 21.68
C LEU A 153 4.59 -3.14 20.81
N SER A 154 5.64 -2.48 20.32
CA SER A 154 5.53 -1.34 19.40
C SER A 154 4.75 -1.70 18.14
N PHE A 155 5.06 -2.86 17.52
CA PHE A 155 4.40 -3.32 16.30
C PHE A 155 3.00 -3.89 16.52
N ILE A 156 2.70 -4.47 17.68
CA ILE A 156 1.32 -4.81 18.07
C ILE A 156 0.47 -3.54 18.12
N LEU A 157 0.97 -2.49 18.79
CA LEU A 157 0.24 -1.22 18.87
C LEU A 157 0.03 -0.60 17.48
N ALA A 158 1.02 -0.71 16.58
CA ALA A 158 0.91 -0.18 15.23
C ALA A 158 -0.06 -0.97 14.34
N ASN A 159 -0.13 -2.30 14.46
CA ASN A 159 -0.92 -3.17 13.56
C ASN A 159 -2.29 -3.58 14.11
N ALA A 160 -2.44 -3.72 15.43
CA ALA A 160 -3.71 -4.10 16.05
C ALA A 160 -4.66 -2.90 16.23
N LEU A 161 -4.14 -1.67 16.25
CA LEU A 161 -4.97 -0.47 16.35
C LEU A 161 -5.79 -0.31 15.05
N PRO A 162 -7.13 -0.20 15.12
CA PRO A 162 -7.98 -0.21 13.94
C PRO A 162 -8.00 1.15 13.25
N LEU A 163 -6.92 1.49 12.55
CA LEU A 163 -6.77 2.74 11.81
C LEU A 163 -6.28 2.51 10.39
N GLY A 164 -6.96 3.14 9.44
CA GLY A 164 -6.55 3.11 8.04
C GLY A 164 -6.48 1.67 7.51
N ILE A 165 -5.28 1.26 7.07
CA ILE A 165 -5.06 -0.01 6.35
C ILE A 165 -4.45 -1.13 7.22
N THR A 166 -4.38 -0.94 8.54
CA THR A 166 -3.79 -1.92 9.46
C THR A 166 -4.59 -3.22 9.51
N ASP A 167 -3.97 -4.31 9.95
CA ASP A 167 -4.66 -5.60 10.09
C ASP A 167 -5.81 -5.52 11.09
N GLY A 168 -5.61 -4.82 12.21
CA GLY A 168 -6.65 -4.57 13.19
C GLY A 168 -7.85 -3.82 12.62
N ALA A 169 -7.63 -2.87 11.69
CA ALA A 169 -8.71 -2.15 11.02
C ALA A 169 -9.53 -3.10 10.14
N LYS A 170 -8.85 -3.88 9.32
CA LYS A 170 -9.46 -4.87 8.42
C LYS A 170 -10.20 -5.96 9.19
N ILE A 171 -9.62 -6.49 10.26
CA ILE A 171 -10.26 -7.48 11.13
C ILE A 171 -11.52 -6.90 11.76
N LEU A 172 -11.43 -5.70 12.34
CA LEU A 172 -12.57 -5.05 12.99
C LEU A 172 -13.70 -4.76 11.99
N GLU A 173 -13.36 -4.33 10.78
CA GLU A 173 -14.32 -4.13 9.69
C GLU A 173 -15.05 -5.44 9.38
N LEU A 174 -14.34 -6.55 9.12
CA LEU A 174 -14.98 -7.83 8.80
C LEU A 174 -15.76 -8.44 9.97
N MET A 175 -15.41 -8.11 11.21
CA MET A 175 -16.16 -8.50 12.40
C MET A 175 -17.47 -7.72 12.55
N ARG A 176 -17.48 -6.43 12.22
CA ARG A 176 -18.67 -5.56 12.32
C ARG A 176 -19.57 -5.64 11.10
N HIS A 177 -18.95 -5.85 9.94
CA HIS A 177 -19.58 -5.91 8.62
C HIS A 177 -19.17 -7.20 7.91
N PRO A 178 -19.68 -8.38 8.34
CA PRO A 178 -19.46 -9.64 7.65
C PRO A 178 -19.81 -9.60 6.16
N GLU A 179 -20.78 -8.76 5.78
CA GLU A 179 -21.18 -8.49 4.40
C GLU A 179 -20.05 -7.91 3.53
N ASN A 180 -18.98 -7.36 4.12
CA ASN A 180 -17.84 -6.81 3.38
C ASN A 180 -16.83 -7.86 2.92
N VAL A 181 -16.95 -9.11 3.37
CA VAL A 181 -16.06 -10.21 3.01
C VAL A 181 -15.82 -10.32 1.50
N PRO A 182 -16.85 -10.25 0.63
CA PRO A 182 -16.63 -10.32 -0.82
C PRO A 182 -15.82 -9.14 -1.38
N TYR A 183 -15.97 -7.93 -0.84
CA TYR A 183 -15.15 -6.78 -1.26
C TYR A 183 -13.68 -6.95 -0.87
N ALA A 184 -13.43 -7.54 0.31
CA ALA A 184 -12.08 -7.85 0.75
C ALA A 184 -11.41 -8.91 -0.14
N TYR A 185 -12.15 -9.95 -0.54
CA TYR A 185 -11.66 -10.95 -1.49
C TYR A 185 -11.36 -10.33 -2.85
N LEU A 186 -12.24 -9.45 -3.33
CA LEU A 186 -12.07 -8.76 -4.61
C LEU A 186 -10.79 -7.93 -4.65
N GLY A 187 -10.49 -7.17 -3.57
CA GLY A 187 -9.26 -6.39 -3.46
C GLY A 187 -7.98 -7.26 -3.40
N LEU A 188 -8.03 -8.40 -2.71
CA LEU A 188 -6.91 -9.36 -2.68
C LEU A 188 -6.72 -10.02 -4.05
N ARG A 189 -7.80 -10.41 -4.71
CA ARG A 189 -7.79 -11.01 -6.05
C ARG A 189 -7.23 -10.03 -7.07
N HIS A 190 -7.65 -8.76 -7.03
CA HIS A 190 -7.08 -7.68 -7.83
C HIS A 190 -5.56 -7.56 -7.60
N SER A 191 -5.14 -7.45 -6.35
CA SER A 191 -3.73 -7.35 -5.98
C SER A 191 -2.90 -8.57 -6.41
N ALA A 192 -3.50 -9.76 -6.42
CA ALA A 192 -2.85 -10.99 -6.87
C ALA A 192 -2.72 -11.05 -8.39
N GLN A 193 -3.78 -10.71 -9.13
CA GLN A 193 -3.78 -10.86 -10.59
C GLN A 193 -2.91 -9.83 -11.30
N THR A 194 -2.81 -8.62 -10.76
CA THR A 194 -1.85 -7.61 -11.23
C THR A 194 -0.38 -8.08 -11.14
N LEU A 195 -0.08 -9.10 -10.33
CA LEU A 195 1.25 -9.72 -10.22
C LEU A 195 1.38 -11.02 -11.02
N LEU A 196 0.31 -11.81 -11.11
CA LEU A 196 0.35 -13.14 -11.70
C LEU A 196 0.12 -13.09 -13.21
N ALA A 197 -0.94 -12.42 -13.65
CA ALA A 197 -1.43 -12.45 -15.02
C ALA A 197 -2.21 -11.16 -15.36
N PRO A 198 -1.56 -9.98 -15.29
CA PRO A 198 -2.24 -8.70 -15.50
C PRO A 198 -2.92 -8.56 -16.87
N GLU A 199 -2.38 -9.22 -17.91
CA GLU A 199 -2.92 -9.17 -19.28
C GLU A 199 -4.18 -10.02 -19.50
N ASP A 200 -4.49 -10.93 -18.56
CA ASP A 200 -5.60 -11.86 -18.69
C ASP A 200 -6.92 -11.29 -18.13
N TYR A 201 -6.86 -10.12 -17.48
CA TYR A 201 -7.98 -9.49 -16.80
C TYR A 201 -8.11 -8.01 -17.15
N ASP A 202 -9.35 -7.53 -17.04
CA ASP A 202 -9.71 -6.10 -17.10
C ASP A 202 -10.11 -5.63 -15.70
N LEU A 203 -10.07 -4.32 -15.45
CA LEU A 203 -10.41 -3.73 -14.15
C LEU A 203 -11.84 -4.07 -13.69
N LYS A 204 -12.76 -4.18 -14.65
CA LYS A 204 -14.16 -4.59 -14.41
C LYS A 204 -14.31 -5.99 -13.81
N ASP A 205 -13.31 -6.86 -13.93
CA ASP A 205 -13.31 -8.20 -13.32
C ASP A 205 -13.13 -8.15 -11.78
N PHE A 206 -12.82 -6.97 -11.25
CA PHE A 206 -12.55 -6.72 -9.83
C PHE A 206 -13.47 -5.68 -9.21
N VAL A 207 -14.67 -5.49 -9.78
CA VAL A 207 -15.73 -4.68 -9.18
C VAL A 207 -17.04 -5.45 -9.10
N ARG A 208 -17.92 -4.99 -8.22
CA ARG A 208 -19.28 -5.50 -8.08
C ARG A 208 -20.19 -4.40 -7.53
N PRO A 209 -21.52 -4.49 -7.69
CA PRO A 209 -22.44 -3.56 -7.04
C PRO A 209 -22.18 -3.49 -5.53
N VAL A 210 -22.16 -2.27 -5.02
CA VAL A 210 -21.96 -1.94 -3.61
C VAL A 210 -23.29 -1.42 -3.07
N SER A 211 -23.76 -1.95 -1.93
CA SER A 211 -24.97 -1.40 -1.30
C SER A 211 -24.69 -0.02 -0.71
N GLU A 212 -25.70 0.86 -0.74
CA GLU A 212 -25.59 2.23 -0.23
C GLU A 212 -25.25 2.26 1.27
N GLU A 213 -25.74 1.27 2.03
CA GLU A 213 -25.48 1.15 3.46
C GLU A 213 -24.12 0.53 3.80
N ALA A 214 -23.47 -0.15 2.85
CA ALA A 214 -22.14 -0.72 3.07
C ALA A 214 -21.17 0.39 3.45
N GLN A 215 -20.20 0.12 4.34
CA GLN A 215 -19.21 1.07 4.86
C GLN A 215 -17.88 0.37 5.12
N GLY A 216 -16.78 1.13 5.18
CA GLY A 216 -15.46 0.59 5.51
C GLY A 216 -14.46 0.60 4.35
N GLY A 217 -13.20 0.33 4.68
CA GLY A 217 -12.07 0.48 3.77
C GLY A 217 -12.09 -0.51 2.60
N PHE A 218 -12.63 -1.72 2.78
CA PHE A 218 -12.80 -2.65 1.66
C PHE A 218 -13.84 -2.15 0.65
N VAL A 219 -14.93 -1.58 1.16
CA VAL A 219 -15.98 -0.98 0.32
C VAL A 219 -15.45 0.23 -0.43
N GLU A 220 -14.75 1.13 0.26
CA GLU A 220 -14.10 2.29 -0.33
C GLU A 220 -13.10 1.89 -1.42
N GLY A 221 -12.36 0.79 -1.23
CA GLY A 221 -11.46 0.24 -2.25
C GLY A 221 -12.19 -0.18 -3.53
N VAL A 222 -13.33 -0.85 -3.41
CA VAL A 222 -14.14 -1.26 -4.58
C VAL A 222 -14.76 -0.03 -5.28
N LEU A 223 -15.26 0.94 -4.52
CA LEU A 223 -15.79 2.19 -5.05
C LEU A 223 -14.71 2.98 -5.83
N ALA A 224 -13.46 2.95 -5.37
CA ALA A 224 -12.34 3.56 -6.09
C ALA A 224 -12.08 2.86 -7.43
N LEU A 225 -12.07 1.52 -7.47
CA LEU A 225 -11.92 0.76 -8.73
C LEU A 225 -13.07 1.03 -9.70
N GLN A 226 -14.31 1.17 -9.20
CA GLN A 226 -15.45 1.57 -10.03
C GLN A 226 -15.28 2.98 -10.64
N GLY A 227 -14.77 3.92 -9.86
CA GLY A 227 -14.45 5.26 -10.36
C GLY A 227 -13.40 5.24 -11.46
N GLU A 228 -12.35 4.42 -11.31
CA GLU A 228 -11.33 4.25 -12.34
C GLU A 228 -11.94 3.64 -13.62
N ILE A 229 -12.86 2.68 -13.52
CA ILE A 229 -13.56 2.14 -14.71
C ILE A 229 -14.27 3.24 -15.48
N TYR A 230 -14.96 4.16 -14.82
CA TYR A 230 -15.60 5.29 -15.51
C TYR A 230 -14.59 6.19 -16.22
N ILE A 231 -13.38 6.36 -15.68
CA ILE A 231 -12.29 7.06 -16.38
C ILE A 231 -11.89 6.28 -17.65
N LEU A 232 -11.65 4.97 -17.53
CA LEU A 232 -11.25 4.12 -18.66
C LEU A 232 -12.31 4.09 -19.78
N GLU A 233 -13.60 4.15 -19.42
CA GLU A 233 -14.73 4.17 -20.34
C GLU A 233 -15.02 5.59 -20.91
N GLY A 234 -14.31 6.62 -20.44
CA GLY A 234 -14.50 8.00 -20.87
C GLY A 234 -15.73 8.70 -20.26
N ASN A 235 -16.40 8.07 -19.28
CA ASN A 235 -17.54 8.66 -18.56
C ASN A 235 -17.05 9.59 -17.43
N ARG A 236 -16.58 10.77 -17.82
CA ARG A 236 -15.95 11.75 -16.92
C ARG A 236 -16.88 12.25 -15.82
N GLU A 237 -18.16 12.48 -16.15
CA GLU A 237 -19.15 12.96 -15.19
C GLU A 237 -19.38 11.94 -14.07
N ALA A 238 -19.63 10.68 -14.43
CA ALA A 238 -19.81 9.61 -13.44
C ALA A 238 -18.54 9.35 -12.62
N ALA A 239 -17.36 9.40 -13.26
CA ALA A 239 -16.08 9.26 -12.56
C ALA A 239 -15.91 10.38 -11.51
N LYS A 240 -16.22 11.62 -11.88
CA LYS A 240 -16.08 12.79 -11.01
C LYS A 240 -17.03 12.73 -9.82
N GLU A 241 -18.30 12.42 -10.07
CA GLU A 241 -19.30 12.23 -9.02
C GLU A 241 -18.86 11.13 -8.04
N GLN A 242 -18.43 9.99 -8.57
CA GLN A 242 -17.95 8.85 -7.77
C GLN A 242 -16.76 9.23 -6.88
N PHE A 243 -15.74 9.90 -7.43
CA PHE A 243 -14.56 10.28 -6.64
C PHE A 243 -14.80 11.44 -5.67
N GLN A 244 -15.73 12.35 -5.98
CA GLN A 244 -16.18 13.37 -5.02
C GLN A 244 -16.91 12.74 -3.84
N ALA A 245 -17.87 11.85 -4.11
CA ALA A 245 -18.58 11.10 -3.08
C ALA A 245 -17.62 10.24 -2.24
N LEU A 246 -16.65 9.58 -2.89
CA LEU A 246 -15.63 8.80 -2.19
C LEU A 246 -14.75 9.67 -1.31
N LEU A 247 -14.39 10.88 -1.73
CA LEU A 247 -13.57 11.80 -0.95
C LEU A 247 -14.28 12.27 0.33
N GLU A 248 -15.59 12.51 0.26
CA GLU A 248 -16.42 12.86 1.43
C GLU A 248 -16.60 11.68 2.38
N ARG A 249 -16.72 10.47 1.82
CA ARG A 249 -16.97 9.24 2.56
C ARG A 249 -15.72 8.64 3.21
N ALA A 250 -14.55 8.75 2.57
CA ALA A 250 -13.37 8.01 2.96
C ALA A 250 -12.77 8.49 4.28
N ASP A 251 -12.61 7.57 5.23
CA ASP A 251 -11.91 7.84 6.50
C ASP A 251 -10.38 7.70 6.37
N SER A 252 -9.91 6.97 5.36
CA SER A 252 -8.49 6.68 5.16
C SER A 252 -7.78 7.84 4.43
N PRO A 253 -6.72 8.44 5.03
CA PRO A 253 -5.83 9.39 4.36
C PRO A 253 -5.32 8.95 3.00
N MET A 254 -5.12 7.64 2.82
CA MET A 254 -4.61 7.05 1.59
C MET A 254 -5.68 7.05 0.50
N ILE A 255 -6.91 6.68 0.83
CA ILE A 255 -8.03 6.64 -0.13
C ILE A 255 -8.42 8.06 -0.53
N GLN A 256 -8.46 8.99 0.42
CA GLN A 256 -8.66 10.41 0.13
C GLN A 256 -7.61 10.95 -0.87
N THR A 257 -6.33 10.58 -0.66
CA THR A 257 -5.25 11.00 -1.57
C THR A 257 -5.40 10.36 -2.96
N ALA A 258 -5.81 9.09 -3.02
CA ALA A 258 -6.08 8.41 -4.28
C ALA A 258 -7.25 9.06 -5.04
N ALA A 259 -8.37 9.33 -4.37
CA ALA A 259 -9.52 10.03 -4.95
C ALA A 259 -9.14 11.42 -5.47
N GLN A 260 -8.35 12.20 -4.71
CA GLN A 260 -7.85 13.51 -5.15
C GLN A 260 -6.95 13.42 -6.39
N LEU A 261 -6.14 12.36 -6.49
CA LEU A 261 -5.33 12.12 -7.68
C LEU A 261 -6.20 11.76 -8.89
N SER A 262 -7.25 10.95 -8.71
CA SER A 262 -8.19 10.64 -9.78
C SER A 262 -9.00 11.87 -10.20
N LEU A 263 -9.35 12.77 -9.26
CA LEU A 263 -9.96 14.06 -9.58
C LEU A 263 -9.00 14.99 -10.35
N LEU A 264 -7.70 14.98 -10.04
CA LEU A 264 -6.68 15.64 -10.86
C LEU A 264 -6.66 15.07 -12.28
N HIS A 265 -6.67 13.74 -12.41
CA HIS A 265 -6.72 13.08 -13.72
C HIS A 265 -7.95 13.54 -14.52
N ILE A 266 -9.13 13.56 -13.90
CA ILE A 266 -10.37 14.03 -14.53
C ILE A 266 -10.28 15.51 -14.92
N ALA A 267 -9.75 16.39 -14.05
CA ALA A 267 -9.59 17.81 -14.36
C ALA A 267 -8.69 18.03 -15.59
N LEU A 268 -7.62 17.25 -15.74
CA LEU A 268 -6.75 17.28 -16.93
C LEU A 268 -7.49 16.83 -18.19
N LEU A 269 -8.35 15.79 -18.10
CA LEU A 269 -9.17 15.33 -19.21
C LEU A 269 -10.23 16.37 -19.63
N GLU A 270 -10.78 17.10 -18.66
CA GLU A 270 -11.74 18.19 -18.87
C GLU A 270 -11.10 19.48 -19.39
N GLY A 271 -9.77 19.61 -19.32
CA GLY A 271 -9.05 20.86 -19.63
C GLY A 271 -9.26 21.96 -18.58
N ASP A 272 -9.64 21.58 -17.35
CA ASP A 272 -9.81 22.49 -16.22
C ASP A 272 -8.47 22.70 -15.51
N ASP A 273 -7.64 23.57 -16.10
CA ASP A 273 -6.28 23.85 -15.62
C ASP A 273 -6.26 24.41 -14.18
N GLU A 274 -7.30 25.16 -13.77
CA GLU A 274 -7.41 25.74 -12.43
C GLU A 274 -7.61 24.64 -11.38
N LYS A 275 -8.58 23.73 -11.59
CA LYS A 275 -8.77 22.59 -10.68
C LYS A 275 -7.60 21.62 -10.71
N ALA A 276 -6.97 21.41 -11.87
CA ALA A 276 -5.79 20.58 -11.96
C ALA A 276 -4.65 21.15 -11.10
N GLU A 277 -4.42 22.46 -11.11
CA GLU A 277 -3.44 23.10 -10.23
C GLU A 277 -3.83 22.99 -8.75
N GLU A 278 -5.11 23.14 -8.42
CA GLU A 278 -5.63 22.99 -7.04
C GLU A 278 -5.30 21.60 -6.49
N TYR A 279 -5.69 20.53 -7.18
CA TYR A 279 -5.47 19.16 -6.73
C TYR A 279 -3.98 18.79 -6.70
N ALA A 280 -3.21 19.17 -7.72
CA ALA A 280 -1.77 18.89 -7.77
C ALA A 280 -0.97 19.59 -6.66
N SER A 281 -1.48 20.72 -6.17
CA SER A 281 -0.87 21.49 -5.07
C SER A 281 -1.07 20.87 -3.68
N ILE A 282 -2.02 19.93 -3.55
CA ILE A 282 -2.25 19.21 -2.29
C ILE A 282 -0.98 18.41 -1.94
N ARG A 283 -0.41 18.68 -0.76
CA ARG A 283 0.89 18.11 -0.32
C ARG A 283 0.98 16.59 -0.50
N ARG A 284 -0.10 15.86 -0.21
CA ARG A 284 -0.15 14.40 -0.35
C ARG A 284 -0.19 13.97 -1.82
N VAL A 285 -1.01 14.61 -2.65
CA VAL A 285 -1.06 14.37 -4.10
C VAL A 285 0.29 14.66 -4.75
N LYS A 286 0.92 15.80 -4.42
CA LYS A 286 2.29 16.12 -4.87
C LYS A 286 3.31 15.03 -4.51
N SER A 287 3.20 14.44 -3.31
CA SER A 287 4.04 13.32 -2.89
C SER A 287 3.77 12.06 -3.72
N PHE A 288 2.52 11.81 -4.11
CA PHE A 288 2.12 10.72 -4.99
C PHE A 288 2.63 10.93 -6.41
N LEU A 289 2.47 12.13 -6.99
CA LEU A 289 2.97 12.48 -8.33
C LEU A 289 4.49 12.25 -8.53
N SER A 290 5.27 12.30 -7.44
CA SER A 290 6.70 11.95 -7.47
C SER A 290 6.99 10.45 -7.59
N MET A 291 5.98 9.58 -7.48
CA MET A 291 6.14 8.14 -7.57
C MET A 291 6.35 7.71 -9.01
N LYS A 292 7.34 6.85 -9.21
CA LYS A 292 7.71 6.32 -10.53
C LYS A 292 6.80 5.14 -10.92
N MET A 293 5.48 5.31 -10.88
CA MET A 293 4.50 4.34 -11.40
C MET A 293 3.93 4.87 -12.71
N THR A 294 3.60 3.99 -13.64
CA THR A 294 3.25 4.39 -15.02
C THR A 294 2.04 5.31 -15.09
N ASN A 295 0.91 4.92 -14.51
CA ASN A 295 -0.29 5.76 -14.41
C ASN A 295 -0.01 7.12 -13.76
N ILE A 296 0.74 7.15 -12.65
CA ILE A 296 1.11 8.39 -11.96
C ILE A 296 1.96 9.30 -12.86
N GLN A 297 2.93 8.73 -13.57
CA GLN A 297 3.80 9.49 -14.45
C GLN A 297 3.07 9.96 -15.72
N ALA A 298 2.03 9.26 -16.18
CA ALA A 298 1.14 9.75 -17.23
C ALA A 298 0.36 10.99 -16.77
N VAL A 299 -0.29 10.94 -15.60
CA VAL A 299 -0.97 12.11 -15.00
C VAL A 299 0.02 13.27 -14.80
N GLN A 300 1.21 12.99 -14.26
CA GLN A 300 2.25 13.99 -14.07
C GLN A 300 2.70 14.61 -15.40
N ALA A 301 2.84 13.83 -16.47
CA ALA A 301 3.23 14.35 -17.78
C ALA A 301 2.19 15.33 -18.33
N TRP A 302 0.91 14.96 -18.31
CA TRP A 302 -0.19 15.83 -18.72
C TRP A 302 -0.27 17.10 -17.89
N TYR A 303 -0.10 17.00 -16.56
CA TYR A 303 -0.08 18.16 -15.68
C TYR A 303 1.08 19.12 -15.99
N GLN A 304 2.30 18.59 -16.23
CA GLN A 304 3.45 19.42 -16.59
C GLN A 304 3.25 20.11 -17.94
N PHE A 305 2.63 19.42 -18.90
CA PHE A 305 2.37 19.95 -20.23
C PHE A 305 1.27 21.01 -20.23
N LYS A 306 0.07 20.67 -19.75
CA LYS A 306 -1.11 21.54 -19.84
C LYS A 306 -1.05 22.70 -18.86
N VAL A 307 -0.71 22.44 -17.60
CA VAL A 307 -0.81 23.45 -16.53
C VAL A 307 0.51 24.18 -16.30
N LYS A 308 1.63 23.45 -16.20
CA LYS A 308 2.94 24.08 -15.92
C LYS A 308 3.65 24.62 -17.15
N LYS A 309 3.25 24.20 -18.36
CA LYS A 309 3.94 24.50 -19.61
C LYS A 309 5.44 24.17 -19.54
N ASP A 310 5.81 23.11 -18.83
CA ASP A 310 7.20 22.65 -18.65
C ASP A 310 7.46 21.40 -19.50
N LEU A 311 7.92 21.61 -20.74
CA LEU A 311 8.24 20.53 -21.67
C LEU A 311 9.35 19.61 -21.16
N ALA A 312 10.34 20.14 -20.44
CA ALA A 312 11.45 19.34 -19.93
C ALA A 312 10.98 18.32 -18.88
N GLN A 313 10.12 18.73 -17.94
CA GLN A 313 9.52 17.81 -16.99
C GLN A 313 8.49 16.89 -17.64
N THR A 314 7.77 17.37 -18.66
CA THR A 314 6.83 16.56 -19.46
C THR A 314 7.55 15.38 -20.10
N HIS A 315 8.60 15.60 -20.90
CA HIS A 315 9.37 14.52 -21.53
C HIS A 315 10.00 13.57 -20.52
N LYS A 316 10.45 14.08 -19.37
CA LYS A 316 10.99 13.25 -18.30
C LYS A 316 9.93 12.30 -17.72
N ALA A 317 8.71 12.80 -17.49
CA ALA A 317 7.60 11.99 -16.99
C ALA A 317 7.14 10.95 -18.01
N ILE A 318 7.00 11.32 -19.29
CA ILE A 318 6.69 10.40 -20.40
C ILE A 318 7.72 9.27 -20.46
N LYS A 319 9.02 9.61 -20.47
CA LYS A 319 10.10 8.62 -20.49
C LYS A 319 10.00 7.63 -19.33
N LEU A 320 9.72 8.12 -18.12
CA LEU A 320 9.56 7.26 -16.94
C LEU A 320 8.33 6.36 -17.04
N ALA A 321 7.21 6.88 -17.56
CA ALA A 321 5.98 6.11 -17.75
C ALA A 321 6.20 4.97 -18.75
N ARG A 322 6.77 5.28 -19.93
CA ARG A 322 7.08 4.32 -21.00
C ARG A 322 8.06 3.24 -20.53
N GLN A 323 9.16 3.62 -19.88
CA GLN A 323 10.17 2.67 -19.37
C GLN A 323 9.59 1.64 -18.40
N LYS A 324 8.47 1.95 -17.74
CA LYS A 324 7.85 1.09 -16.75
C LYS A 324 6.57 0.41 -17.21
N MET A 325 6.08 0.73 -18.41
CA MET A 325 4.80 0.25 -18.93
C MET A 325 4.70 -1.28 -18.87
N ASP A 326 5.69 -1.98 -19.44
CA ASP A 326 5.69 -3.45 -19.54
C ASP A 326 5.80 -4.16 -18.18
N VAL A 327 6.49 -3.52 -17.24
CA VAL A 327 6.72 -4.05 -15.87
C VAL A 327 5.75 -3.48 -14.84
N SER A 328 4.75 -2.70 -15.29
CA SER A 328 3.73 -2.13 -14.43
C SER A 328 2.76 -3.21 -13.93
N ARG A 329 2.16 -2.95 -12.78
CA ARG A 329 1.13 -3.80 -12.17
C ARG A 329 -0.28 -3.34 -12.55
N MET A 330 -0.43 -2.84 -13.78
CA MET A 330 -1.72 -2.43 -14.34
C MET A 330 -2.31 -3.61 -15.11
N LEU A 331 -3.62 -3.72 -15.11
CA LEU A 331 -4.38 -4.69 -15.89
C LEU A 331 -4.39 -4.32 -17.37
N ARG A 332 -4.95 -5.19 -18.22
CA ARG A 332 -4.91 -5.03 -19.68
C ARG A 332 -5.53 -3.72 -20.15
N ASP A 333 -6.77 -3.44 -19.75
CA ASP A 333 -7.51 -2.23 -20.12
C ASP A 333 -6.85 -0.96 -19.57
N GLU A 334 -6.38 -0.98 -18.33
CA GLU A 334 -5.60 0.12 -17.76
C GLU A 334 -4.34 0.40 -18.59
N LYS A 335 -3.58 -0.64 -18.98
CA LYS A 335 -2.38 -0.48 -19.81
C LYS A 335 -2.70 0.13 -21.16
N VAL A 336 -3.73 -0.37 -21.84
CA VAL A 336 -4.17 0.15 -23.13
C VAL A 336 -4.54 1.62 -23.01
N TYR A 337 -5.34 1.98 -22.00
CA TYR A 337 -5.73 3.36 -21.75
C TYR A 337 -4.53 4.28 -21.54
N TYR A 338 -3.62 3.94 -20.62
CA TYR A 338 -2.48 4.82 -20.32
C TYR A 338 -1.44 4.87 -21.46
N GLN A 339 -1.38 3.85 -22.33
CA GLN A 339 -0.58 3.91 -23.56
C GLN A 339 -1.18 4.92 -24.53
N GLN A 340 -2.48 4.80 -24.81
CA GLN A 340 -3.19 5.71 -25.71
C GLN A 340 -3.12 7.16 -25.22
N TRP A 341 -3.34 7.38 -23.91
CA TRP A 341 -3.29 8.72 -23.33
C TRP A 341 -1.88 9.34 -23.35
N LEU A 342 -0.82 8.53 -23.36
CA LEU A 342 0.54 9.01 -23.60
C LEU A 342 0.83 9.28 -25.08
N ASP A 343 0.28 8.46 -25.99
CA ASP A 343 0.39 8.68 -27.44
C ASP A 343 -0.26 10.02 -27.84
N GLU A 344 -1.46 10.30 -27.30
CA GLU A 344 -2.17 11.57 -27.48
C GLU A 344 -1.36 12.77 -26.98
N LEU A 345 -0.67 12.62 -25.84
CA LEU A 345 0.18 13.68 -25.29
C LEU A 345 1.37 13.97 -26.21
N GLU A 346 2.04 12.93 -26.70
CA GLU A 346 3.18 13.07 -27.60
C GLU A 346 2.76 13.73 -28.92
N GLN A 347 1.58 13.39 -29.44
CA GLN A 347 0.99 14.07 -30.60
C GLN A 347 0.71 15.55 -30.31
N ALA A 348 0.08 15.87 -29.18
CA ALA A 348 -0.22 17.25 -28.80
C ALA A 348 1.05 18.11 -28.63
N ILE A 349 2.13 17.54 -28.09
CA ILE A 349 3.43 18.22 -28.01
C ILE A 349 3.97 18.51 -29.41
N GLN A 350 3.94 17.52 -30.31
CA GLN A 350 4.43 17.69 -31.67
C GLN A 350 3.64 18.78 -32.43
N GLU A 351 2.31 18.81 -32.26
CA GLU A 351 1.45 19.83 -32.86
C GLU A 351 1.80 21.24 -32.35
N GLU A 352 1.96 21.44 -31.03
CA GLU A 352 2.39 22.72 -30.45
C GLU A 352 3.79 23.14 -30.95
N GLU A 353 4.75 22.21 -31.05
CA GLU A 353 6.10 22.51 -31.56
C GLU A 353 6.08 22.93 -33.04
N THR A 354 5.26 22.29 -33.89
CA THR A 354 5.13 22.69 -35.30
C THR A 354 4.37 24.00 -35.53
N GLN A 355 3.52 24.44 -34.61
CA GLN A 355 2.85 25.74 -34.71
C GLN A 355 3.75 26.91 -34.31
N VAL A 356 4.85 26.63 -33.60
CA VAL A 356 5.81 27.64 -33.11
C VAL A 356 7.03 27.77 -34.03
N SER A 357 7.27 26.79 -34.92
CA SER A 357 8.30 26.81 -35.99
C SER A 357 7.81 27.50 -37.25
#